data_AF-A0A7W1R3R0-F1
#
_entry.id   AF-A0A7W1R3R0-F1
#
_cell.length_a   1.000
_cell.length_b   1.000
_cell.length_c   1.000
_cell.angle_alpha   90.00
_cell.angle_beta   90.00
_cell.angle_gamma   90.00
#
_symmetry.space_group_name_H-M   'P 1'
#
loop_
_entity.id
_entity.type
_entity.pdbx_description
1 polymer ?
#
loop_
_entity_poly.entity_id
_entity_poly.type
_entity_poly.pdbx_seq_one_letter_code
_entity_poly.pdbx_strand_id
1 'polypeptide(L)'
;MRCRWVLVVVSALQLAVGVVGEVVALRRRTAYDFTPLGLRGEPAHVGRDSLALGTGLSAPVVMLATQGMAIRRLAIGPSRAAGRCLGVLGAGMVAGYLGERGVRRRLTVAGWDPVESSVSVVGVVLSLAMAGVSVVAEAHGGG
;
A
#
# COMPACT_ATOMS: atom_id res chain seq x y z
N MET A 1 -3.58 7.33 -23.34
CA MET A 1 -2.25 7.84 -22.90
C MET A 1 -2.28 8.55 -21.54
N ARG A 2 -3.24 9.46 -21.27
CA ARG A 2 -3.31 10.18 -19.97
C ARG A 2 -3.51 9.27 -18.75
N CYS A 3 -4.43 8.30 -18.80
CA CYS A 3 -4.68 7.37 -17.68
C CYS A 3 -3.45 6.53 -17.30
N ARG A 4 -2.57 6.23 -18.27
CA ARG A 4 -1.32 5.49 -18.02
C ARG A 4 -0.39 6.28 -17.10
N TRP A 5 -0.16 7.55 -17.41
CA TRP A 5 0.73 8.40 -16.61
C TRP A 5 0.12 8.74 -15.26
N VAL A 6 -1.20 8.92 -15.18
CA VAL A 6 -1.90 9.06 -13.90
C VAL A 6 -1.68 7.83 -13.03
N LEU A 7 -1.83 6.61 -13.58
CA LEU A 7 -1.59 5.37 -12.84
C LEU A 7 -0.13 5.27 -12.37
N VAL A 8 0.84 5.56 -13.25
CA VAL A 8 2.27 5.56 -12.89
C VAL A 8 2.56 6.53 -11.73
N VAL A 9 2.05 7.77 -11.80
CA VAL A 9 2.30 8.79 -10.77
C VAL A 9 1.63 8.39 -9.45
N VAL A 10 0.35 8.01 -9.48
CA VAL A 10 -0.39 7.59 -8.27
C VAL A 10 0.26 6.38 -7.62
N SER A 11 0.65 5.38 -8.42
CA SER A 11 1.36 4.19 -7.94
C SER A 11 2.74 4.52 -7.37
N ALA A 12 3.48 5.46 -7.96
CA ALA A 12 4.78 5.87 -7.44
C ALA A 12 4.65 6.64 -6.12
N LEU A 13 3.66 7.52 -6.01
CA LEU A 13 3.35 8.21 -4.75
C LEU A 13 2.91 7.23 -3.67
N GLN A 14 2.07 6.25 -4.01
CA GLN A 14 1.66 5.20 -3.07
C GLN A 14 2.89 4.41 -2.59
N LEU A 15 3.79 4.02 -3.51
CA LEU A 15 5.01 3.30 -3.16
C LEU A 15 5.88 4.13 -2.20
N ALA A 16 6.06 5.42 -2.46
CA ALA A 16 6.83 6.31 -1.59
C ALA A 16 6.20 6.42 -0.19
N VAL A 17 4.87 6.52 -0.10
CA VAL A 17 4.15 6.55 1.18
C VAL A 17 4.27 5.21 1.92
N GLY A 18 4.22 4.08 1.21
CA GLY A 18 4.49 2.76 1.78
C GLY A 18 5.90 2.64 2.35
N VAL A 19 6.91 3.13 1.63
CA VAL A 19 8.30 3.16 2.13
C VAL A 19 8.43 4.06 3.36
N VAL A 20 7.79 5.23 3.37
CA VAL A 20 7.80 6.12 4.55
C VAL A 20 7.10 5.45 5.74
N GLY A 21 5.97 4.77 5.51
CA GLY A 21 5.26 4.00 6.53
C GLY A 21 6.13 2.90 7.14
N GLU A 22 6.86 2.15 6.30
CA GLU A 22 7.83 1.14 6.73
C GLU A 22 8.95 1.74 7.59
N VAL A 23 9.54 2.86 7.15
CA VAL A 23 10.61 3.53 7.91
C VAL A 23 10.09 4.02 9.26
N VAL A 24 8.89 4.58 9.32
CA VAL A 24 8.27 5.03 10.58
C VAL A 24 7.99 3.83 11.50
N ALA A 25 7.45 2.74 10.97
CA ALA A 25 7.18 1.51 11.71
C ALA A 25 8.46 0.91 12.32
N LEU A 26 9.53 0.83 11.53
CA LEU A 26 10.84 0.34 11.97
C LEU A 26 11.46 1.26 13.03
N ARG A 27 11.37 2.59 12.85
CA ARG A 27 11.91 3.56 13.82
C ARG A 27 11.16 3.53 15.14
N ARG A 28 9.84 3.31 15.12
CA ARG A 28 8.99 3.32 16.32
C ARG A 28 8.77 1.93 16.94
N ARG A 29 9.34 0.88 16.34
CA ARG A 29 9.16 -0.54 16.74
C ARG A 29 7.68 -0.92 16.90
N THR A 30 6.83 -0.40 16.00
CA THR A 30 5.39 -0.67 16.07
C THR A 30 5.13 -2.10 15.63
N ALA A 31 4.85 -2.98 16.60
CA ALA A 31 4.50 -4.36 16.34
C ALA A 31 3.13 -4.48 15.63
N TYR A 32 3.03 -5.41 14.68
CA TYR A 32 1.82 -5.69 13.90
C TYR A 32 0.72 -6.29 14.79
N ASP A 33 -0.54 -5.81 14.67
CA ASP A 33 -1.71 -6.45 15.28
C ASP A 33 -2.80 -6.69 14.21
N PHE A 34 -2.63 -7.75 13.42
CA PHE A 34 -3.55 -8.10 12.34
C PHE A 34 -4.70 -8.94 12.91
N THR A 35 -5.64 -8.22 13.46
CA THR A 35 -6.93 -8.72 13.95
C THR A 35 -7.61 -9.82 13.13
N PRO A 36 -7.65 -9.78 11.77
CA PRO A 36 -8.41 -10.74 10.97
C PRO A 36 -7.88 -12.17 11.04
N LEU A 37 -6.60 -12.36 11.36
CA LEU A 37 -5.95 -13.67 11.43
C LEU A 37 -5.49 -14.03 12.86
N GLY A 38 -5.77 -13.19 13.86
CA GLY A 38 -5.32 -13.40 15.24
C GLY A 38 -3.79 -13.35 15.42
N LEU A 39 -3.07 -12.81 14.43
CA LEU A 39 -1.62 -12.71 14.43
C LEU A 39 -1.18 -11.47 15.21
N ARG A 40 -0.54 -11.68 16.36
CA ARG A 40 0.16 -10.66 17.14
C ARG A 40 1.66 -10.80 16.90
N GLY A 41 2.27 -9.79 16.27
CA GLY A 41 3.70 -9.78 16.05
C GLY A 41 4.46 -9.52 17.35
N GLU A 42 5.54 -10.25 17.58
CA GLU A 42 6.44 -10.05 18.71
C GLU A 42 7.54 -9.04 18.32
N PRO A 43 7.83 -8.00 19.12
CA PRO A 43 8.75 -6.92 18.75
C PRO A 43 10.20 -7.37 18.50
N ALA A 44 10.56 -8.61 18.86
CA ALA A 44 11.87 -9.21 18.59
C ALA A 44 12.06 -9.72 17.15
N HIS A 45 10.99 -9.90 16.36
CA HIS A 45 11.02 -10.53 15.03
C HIS A 45 10.56 -9.64 13.86
N VAL A 46 10.34 -8.36 14.12
CA VAL A 46 9.82 -7.36 13.16
C VAL A 46 10.51 -7.44 11.80
N GLY A 47 11.84 -7.60 11.75
CA GLY A 47 12.59 -7.68 10.49
C GLY A 47 12.32 -8.93 9.63
N ARG A 48 11.93 -10.08 10.22
CA ARG A 48 11.60 -11.30 9.49
C ARG A 48 10.13 -11.32 9.04
N ASP A 49 9.23 -10.82 9.88
CA ASP A 49 7.80 -10.74 9.54
C ASP A 49 7.49 -9.63 8.51
N SER A 50 8.30 -8.57 8.46
CA SER A 50 8.25 -7.53 7.41
C SER A 50 8.46 -8.09 6.00
N LEU A 51 9.20 -9.19 5.87
CA LEU A 51 9.55 -9.80 4.58
C LEU A 51 8.43 -10.69 4.03
N ALA A 52 7.63 -11.33 4.89
CA ALA A 52 6.63 -12.32 4.48
C ALA A 52 5.17 -11.92 4.76
N LEU A 53 4.90 -11.14 5.81
CA LEU A 53 3.55 -10.83 6.31
C LEU A 53 3.22 -9.33 6.34
N GLY A 54 4.23 -8.46 6.25
CA GLY A 54 4.09 -6.99 6.32
C GLY A 54 4.42 -6.46 7.72
N THR A 55 4.55 -5.13 7.84
CA THR A 55 4.59 -4.42 9.13
C THR A 55 3.25 -3.76 9.37
N GLY A 56 2.86 -3.47 10.62
CA GLY A 56 1.51 -2.99 10.95
C GLY A 56 1.10 -1.63 10.35
N LEU A 57 1.94 -1.13 9.43
CA LEU A 57 1.87 0.14 8.72
C LEU A 57 2.34 0.02 7.26
N SER A 58 2.79 -1.16 6.78
CA SER A 58 3.34 -1.33 5.43
C SER A 58 3.03 -2.69 4.82
N ALA A 59 2.82 -2.65 3.51
CA ALA A 59 2.82 -3.79 2.63
C ALA A 59 4.10 -4.63 2.78
N PRO A 60 4.04 -5.98 2.68
CA PRO A 60 5.24 -6.82 2.64
C PRO A 60 6.24 -6.28 1.61
N VAL A 61 7.54 -6.33 1.91
CA VAL A 61 8.60 -5.83 0.99
C VAL A 61 8.48 -6.42 -0.43
N VAL A 62 8.01 -7.67 -0.52
CA VAL A 62 7.69 -8.35 -1.78
C VAL A 62 6.61 -7.61 -2.58
N MET A 63 5.59 -7.07 -1.91
CA MET A 63 4.52 -6.30 -2.53
C MET A 63 5.04 -4.94 -3.05
N LEU A 64 5.89 -4.25 -2.28
CA LEU A 64 6.54 -3.01 -2.74
C LEU A 64 7.46 -3.24 -3.95
N ALA A 65 8.23 -4.33 -3.94
CA ALA A 65 9.08 -4.72 -5.07
C ALA A 65 8.25 -5.04 -6.33
N THR A 66 7.15 -5.77 -6.15
CA THR A 66 6.20 -6.11 -7.23
C THR A 66 5.58 -4.84 -7.83
N GLN A 67 5.18 -3.91 -6.98
CA GLN A 67 4.66 -2.61 -7.40
C GLN A 67 5.71 -1.79 -8.16
N GLY A 68 6.95 -1.71 -7.67
CA GLY A 68 8.05 -1.03 -8.36
C GLY A 68 8.31 -1.59 -9.76
N MET A 69 8.28 -2.92 -9.91
CA MET A 69 8.44 -3.57 -11.21
C MET A 69 7.27 -3.26 -12.15
N ALA A 70 6.03 -3.29 -11.65
CA ALA A 70 4.84 -2.98 -12.43
C ALA A 70 4.81 -1.51 -12.88
N ILE A 71 5.21 -0.57 -12.01
CA ILE A 71 5.38 0.85 -12.35
C ILE A 71 6.40 1.00 -13.48
N ARG A 72 7.60 0.41 -13.33
CA ARG A 72 8.65 0.48 -14.34
C ARG A 72 8.17 -0.06 -15.69
N ARG A 73 7.51 -1.22 -15.67
CA ARG A 73 6.99 -1.85 -16.90
C ARG A 73 5.95 -0.98 -17.59
N LEU A 74 5.06 -0.33 -16.84
CA LEU A 74 4.03 0.56 -17.37
C LEU A 74 4.59 1.91 -17.87
N ALA A 75 5.67 2.40 -17.26
CA ALA A 75 6.39 3.60 -17.69
C ALA A 75 7.09 3.38 -19.04
N ILE A 76 7.75 2.24 -19.23
CA ILE A 76 8.46 1.89 -20.47
C ILE A 76 7.48 1.69 -21.64
N GLY A 77 6.31 1.07 -21.40
CA GLY A 77 5.34 0.81 -22.47
C GLY A 77 3.94 0.49 -21.95
N PRO A 78 2.91 0.57 -22.82
CA PRO A 78 1.57 0.16 -22.45
C PRO A 78 1.55 -1.34 -22.11
N SER A 79 1.06 -1.69 -20.92
CA SER A 79 0.94 -3.08 -20.48
C SER A 79 -0.32 -3.28 -19.64
N ARG A 80 -1.32 -4.00 -20.18
CA ARG A 80 -2.55 -4.33 -19.45
C ARG A 80 -2.28 -5.17 -18.21
N ALA A 81 -1.30 -6.08 -18.27
CA ALA A 81 -0.90 -6.91 -17.13
C ALA A 81 -0.30 -6.08 -15.99
N ALA A 82 0.57 -5.11 -16.31
CA ALA A 82 1.13 -4.20 -15.31
C ALA A 82 0.06 -3.30 -14.68
N GLY A 83 -0.89 -2.79 -15.49
CA GLY A 83 -2.04 -2.04 -14.99
C GLY A 83 -2.89 -2.85 -14.01
N ARG A 84 -3.31 -4.06 -14.39
CA ARG A 84 -4.06 -4.96 -13.50
C ARG A 84 -3.33 -5.30 -12.22
N CYS A 85 -2.03 -5.58 -12.31
CA CYS A 85 -1.20 -5.84 -11.14
C CYS A 85 -1.27 -4.67 -10.16
N LEU A 86 -1.06 -3.43 -10.63
CA LEU A 86 -1.18 -2.23 -9.79
C LEU A 86 -2.58 -2.06 -9.19
N GLY A 87 -3.64 -2.35 -9.96
CA GLY A 87 -5.02 -2.32 -9.46
C GLY A 87 -5.29 -3.33 -8.34
N VAL A 88 -4.87 -4.58 -8.54
CA VAL A 88 -5.01 -5.67 -7.54
C VAL A 88 -4.20 -5.34 -6.28
N LEU A 89 -2.97 -4.85 -6.44
CA LEU A 89 -2.14 -4.43 -5.32
C LEU A 89 -2.81 -3.29 -4.54
N GLY A 90 -3.41 -2.31 -5.22
CA GLY A 90 -4.11 -1.19 -4.59
C GLY A 90 -5.32 -1.66 -3.79
N ALA A 91 -6.13 -2.56 -4.35
CA ALA A 91 -7.25 -3.16 -3.63
C ALA A 91 -6.79 -3.97 -2.40
N GLY A 92 -5.72 -4.75 -2.54
CA GLY A 92 -5.12 -5.50 -1.44
C GLY A 92 -4.61 -4.60 -0.32
N MET A 93 -3.97 -3.47 -0.67
CA MET A 93 -3.51 -2.46 0.31
C MET A 93 -4.67 -1.83 1.07
N VAL A 94 -5.77 -1.50 0.39
CA VAL A 94 -6.99 -0.99 1.05
C VAL A 94 -7.51 -2.01 2.06
N ALA A 95 -7.60 -3.28 1.69
CA ALA A 95 -8.00 -4.35 2.60
C ALA A 95 -7.05 -4.47 3.79
N GLY A 96 -5.73 -4.35 3.57
CA GLY A 96 -4.72 -4.36 4.62
C GLY A 96 -4.90 -3.21 5.63
N TYR A 97 -4.99 -1.97 5.14
CA TYR A 97 -5.21 -0.79 5.99
C TYR A 97 -6.50 -0.88 6.81
N LEU A 98 -7.57 -1.41 6.23
CA LEU A 98 -8.84 -1.60 6.94
C LEU A 98 -8.84 -2.81 7.88
N GLY A 99 -8.03 -3.83 7.61
CA GLY A 99 -7.87 -5.03 8.43
C GLY A 99 -7.00 -4.81 9.66
N GLU A 100 -6.08 -3.86 9.61
CA GLU A 100 -5.17 -3.52 10.69
C GLU A 100 -5.90 -2.78 11.84
N ARG A 101 -5.77 -3.28 13.07
CA ARG A 101 -6.34 -2.59 14.25
C ARG A 101 -5.62 -1.28 14.54
N GLY A 102 -4.30 -1.24 14.33
CA GLY A 102 -3.46 -0.06 14.53
C GLY A 102 -3.90 1.10 13.64
N VAL A 103 -4.00 0.87 12.32
CA VAL A 103 -4.48 1.87 11.35
C VAL A 103 -5.89 2.33 11.70
N ARG A 104 -6.83 1.40 11.99
CA ARG A 104 -8.19 1.77 12.41
C ARG A 104 -8.21 2.66 13.64
N ARG A 105 -7.37 2.38 14.64
CA ARG A 105 -7.25 3.21 15.84
C ARG A 105 -6.68 4.59 15.52
N ARG A 106 -5.66 4.69 14.66
CA ARG A 106 -5.05 5.96 14.21
C ARG A 106 -5.97 6.81 13.33
N LEU A 107 -6.97 6.20 12.70
CA LEU A 107 -8.02 6.89 11.95
C LEU A 107 -9.14 7.45 12.84
N THR A 108 -9.18 7.10 14.13
CA THR A 108 -10.13 7.69 15.09
C THR A 108 -9.55 8.92 15.77
N VAL A 109 -10.42 9.87 16.15
CA VAL A 109 -10.04 11.10 16.88
C VAL A 109 -9.29 10.76 18.19
N ALA A 110 -9.67 9.68 18.88
CA ALA A 110 -9.05 9.26 20.14
C ALA A 110 -7.65 8.63 19.98
N GLY A 111 -7.25 8.24 18.77
CA GLY A 111 -5.96 7.60 18.49
C GLY A 111 -5.02 8.41 17.58
N TRP A 112 -5.40 9.64 17.27
CA TRP A 112 -4.71 10.49 16.30
C TRP A 112 -3.24 10.72 16.66
N ASP A 113 -2.34 10.42 15.73
CA ASP A 113 -0.93 10.81 15.75
C ASP A 113 -0.64 11.56 14.45
N PRO A 114 -0.11 12.80 14.49
CA PRO A 114 0.05 13.63 13.29
C PRO A 114 0.88 12.99 12.18
N VAL A 115 1.77 12.04 12.49
CA VAL A 115 2.61 11.37 11.50
C VAL A 115 1.95 10.08 11.03
N GLU A 116 1.59 9.20 11.97
CA GLU A 116 1.04 7.88 11.63
C GLU A 116 -0.37 7.97 11.02
N SER A 117 -1.20 8.89 11.50
CA SER A 117 -2.54 9.13 10.94
C SER A 117 -2.45 9.74 9.54
N SER A 118 -1.56 10.71 9.31
CA SER A 118 -1.37 11.31 7.98
C SER A 118 -0.85 10.29 6.97
N VAL A 119 0.14 9.48 7.36
CA VAL A 119 0.66 8.39 6.49
C VAL A 119 -0.45 7.38 6.17
N SER A 120 -1.26 7.01 7.17
CA SER A 120 -2.37 6.06 6.98
C SER A 120 -3.45 6.61 6.04
N VAL A 121 -3.88 7.86 6.24
CA VAL A 121 -4.90 8.51 5.39
C VAL A 121 -4.41 8.62 3.95
N VAL A 122 -3.19 9.14 3.76
CA VAL A 122 -2.61 9.30 2.43
C VAL A 122 -2.41 7.93 1.76
N GLY A 123 -1.95 6.93 2.51
CA GLY A 123 -1.77 5.56 2.02
C GLY A 123 -3.07 4.93 1.53
N VAL A 124 -4.16 5.04 2.30
CA VAL A 124 -5.49 4.54 1.91
C VAL A 124 -6.02 5.25 0.67
N VAL A 125 -5.97 6.59 0.66
CA VAL A 125 -6.48 7.39 -0.47
C VAL A 125 -5.73 7.07 -1.76
N LEU A 126 -4.40 6.99 -1.71
CA LEU A 126 -3.60 6.65 -2.89
C LEU A 126 -3.83 5.20 -3.35
N SER A 127 -4.07 4.27 -2.43
CA SER A 127 -4.37 2.88 -2.78
C SER A 127 -5.74 2.75 -3.47
N LEU A 128 -6.76 3.47 -2.98
CA LEU A 128 -8.06 3.59 -3.63
C LEU A 128 -7.94 4.22 -5.01
N ALA A 129 -7.18 5.32 -5.13
CA ALA A 129 -6.95 5.98 -6.40
C ALA A 129 -6.24 5.06 -7.40
N MET A 130 -5.23 4.31 -6.96
CA MET A 130 -4.53 3.33 -7.81
C MET A 130 -5.47 2.24 -8.33
N ALA A 131 -6.33 1.69 -7.47
CA ALA A 131 -7.33 0.69 -7.85
C ALA A 131 -8.35 1.27 -8.83
N GLY A 132 -8.92 2.45 -8.53
CA GLY A 132 -9.91 3.11 -9.38
C GLY A 132 -9.37 3.52 -10.75
N VAL A 133 -8.16 4.10 -10.80
CA VAL A 133 -7.52 4.49 -12.06
C VAL A 133 -7.20 3.26 -12.91
N SER A 134 -6.81 2.14 -12.30
CA SER A 134 -6.63 0.87 -13.02
C SER A 134 -7.93 0.43 -13.70
N VAL A 135 -9.05 0.39 -12.97
CA VAL A 135 -10.37 0.02 -13.52
C VAL A 135 -10.77 0.93 -14.68
N VAL A 136 -10.61 2.25 -14.52
CA VAL A 136 -10.91 3.22 -15.57
C VAL A 136 -10.01 3.02 -16.79
N ALA A 137 -8.72 2.72 -16.59
CA ALA A 137 -7.77 2.47 -17.67
C ALA A 137 -8.09 1.17 -18.44
N GLU A 138 -8.65 0.15 -17.78
CA GLU A 138 -9.13 -1.06 -18.44
C GLU A 138 -10.38 -0.79 -19.28
N ALA A 139 -11.36 -0.08 -18.72
CA ALA A 139 -12.61 0.26 -19.40
C ALA A 139 -12.39 1.11 -20.68
N HIS A 140 -11.38 2.00 -20.67
CA HIS A 140 -11.05 2.87 -21.82
C HIS A 140 -9.95 2.29 -22.72
N GLY A 141 -9.36 1.15 -22.35
CA GLY A 141 -8.31 0.47 -23.11
C GLY A 141 -8.79 -0.77 -23.86
N GLY A 142 -10.06 -1.13 -23.73
CA GLY A 142 -10.73 -2.22 -24.45
C GLY A 142 -11.38 -1.72 -25.74
N GLY A 143 -10.57 -1.63 -26.80
CA GLY A 143 -10.96 -1.48 -28.20
C GLY A 143 -9.95 -2.24 -29.04
#